data_AF-A0AAV5DB01-F1
#
_entry.id   AF-A0AAV5DB01-F1
#
_cell.length_a   1.000
_cell.length_b   1.000
_cell.length_c   1.000
_cell.angle_alpha   90.00
_cell.angle_beta   90.00
_cell.angle_gamma   90.00
#
_symmetry.space_group_name_H-M   'P 1'
#
loop_
_entity.id
_entity.type
_entity.pdbx_description
1 polymer ?
#
loop_
_entity_poly.entity_id
_entity_poly.type
_entity_poly.pdbx_seq_one_letter_code
_entity_poly.pdbx_strand_id
1 'polypeptide(L)'
;MATAAAAALRYFPSSFRNRDYPGPYSTIGSVTVSSRRRYCAAAVVAPSREAEPSSSLGHLTRADFPILHQEFDGNKLIYFDNGATSQKPSSVMKTLDEYYRSYNSNVHRGIHALSAKATDAYERARIKVANFVNAADSREIVFTRNATEAINLVAYSWGLSNLNQGDEVNSFCLVVPSYINVSQ
;
A
#
# COMPACT_ATOMS: atom_id res chain seq x y z
N MET A 1 4.45 -20.27 12.99
CA MET A 1 3.13 -19.76 12.57
C MET A 1 3.30 -18.62 11.58
N ALA A 2 3.56 -18.98 10.32
CA ALA A 2 3.51 -18.10 9.16
C ALA A 2 3.28 -19.02 7.96
N THR A 3 2.03 -19.45 7.80
CA THR A 3 1.63 -20.43 6.78
C THR A 3 0.37 -19.91 6.10
N ALA A 4 0.51 -19.03 5.10
CA ALA A 4 -0.55 -18.72 4.12
C ALA A 4 -0.05 -17.72 3.06
N ALA A 5 0.95 -18.09 2.25
CA ALA A 5 1.29 -17.34 1.03
C ALA A 5 2.10 -18.19 0.03
N ALA A 6 1.78 -19.48 -0.12
CA ALA A 6 2.53 -20.40 -0.99
C ALA A 6 1.63 -21.31 -1.83
N ALA A 7 0.43 -20.87 -2.20
CA ALA A 7 -0.50 -21.68 -2.98
C ALA A 7 -1.29 -20.83 -4.01
N ALA A 8 -0.61 -20.33 -5.04
CA ALA A 8 -1.30 -19.71 -6.19
C ALA A 8 -0.50 -19.77 -7.51
N LEU A 9 0.44 -20.72 -7.67
CA LEU A 9 1.23 -20.86 -8.91
C LEU A 9 1.35 -22.30 -9.42
N ARG A 10 0.35 -23.14 -9.16
CA ARG A 10 0.22 -24.43 -9.82
C ARG A 10 -1.26 -24.68 -10.10
N TYR A 11 -1.70 -24.36 -11.31
CA TYR A 11 -2.73 -25.07 -12.10
C TYR A 11 -3.14 -24.17 -13.28
N PHE A 12 -2.49 -24.37 -14.42
CA PHE A 12 -3.06 -23.96 -15.72
C PHE A 12 -2.92 -25.17 -16.65
N PRO A 13 -3.98 -25.98 -16.83
CA PRO A 13 -3.94 -27.11 -17.75
C PRO A 13 -4.08 -26.61 -19.19
N SER A 14 -3.16 -27.11 -20.03
CA SER A 14 -3.09 -26.92 -21.47
C SER A 14 -4.05 -27.87 -22.19
N SER A 15 -5.31 -27.49 -22.39
CA SER A 15 -6.22 -28.20 -23.32
C SER A 15 -7.60 -27.55 -23.39
N PHE A 16 -7.84 -26.68 -24.38
CA PHE A 16 -9.19 -26.48 -24.91
C PHE A 16 -9.17 -26.62 -26.43
N ARG A 17 -9.54 -27.83 -26.86
CA ARG A 17 -9.87 -28.22 -28.23
C ARG A 17 -11.20 -27.57 -28.62
N ASN A 18 -11.28 -27.14 -29.88
CA ASN A 18 -12.49 -26.77 -30.61
C ASN A 18 -13.64 -27.75 -30.39
N ARG A 19 -14.83 -27.22 -30.10
CA ARG A 19 -16.11 -27.85 -30.43
C ARG A 19 -16.99 -26.84 -31.16
N ASP A 20 -17.30 -27.17 -32.39
CA ASP A 20 -18.24 -26.50 -33.29
C ASP A 20 -19.69 -26.63 -32.80
N TYR A 21 -20.47 -25.56 -32.96
CA TYR A 21 -21.94 -25.61 -33.02
C TYR A 21 -22.42 -24.72 -34.17
N PRO A 22 -23.18 -25.25 -35.17
CA PRO A 22 -23.69 -24.47 -36.29
C PRO A 22 -25.16 -24.03 -36.09
N GLY A 23 -25.52 -22.86 -36.62
CA GLY A 23 -26.89 -22.36 -36.71
C GLY A 23 -26.94 -20.93 -37.27
N PRO A 24 -28.00 -20.52 -37.99
CA PRO A 24 -27.85 -20.12 -39.39
C PRO A 24 -28.32 -18.70 -39.68
N TYR A 25 -27.51 -17.87 -40.34
CA TYR A 25 -28.00 -16.84 -41.27
C TYR A 25 -26.95 -16.58 -42.36
N SER A 26 -27.46 -16.56 -43.59
CA SER A 26 -26.77 -16.52 -44.88
C SER A 26 -26.16 -15.15 -45.21
N THR A 27 -24.94 -15.22 -45.75
CA THR A 27 -24.44 -14.48 -46.94
C THR A 27 -24.58 -12.95 -46.97
N ILE A 28 -23.53 -12.22 -46.57
CA ILE A 28 -23.10 -10.95 -47.19
C ILE A 28 -21.57 -10.80 -47.06
N GLY A 29 -20.87 -10.65 -48.19
CA GLY A 29 -19.60 -9.90 -48.32
C GLY A 29 -18.33 -10.52 -47.74
N SER A 30 -17.51 -11.13 -48.60
CA SER A 30 -16.11 -11.44 -48.32
C SER A 30 -15.29 -10.16 -48.15
N VAL A 31 -14.96 -9.79 -46.91
CA VAL A 31 -13.90 -8.81 -46.62
C VAL A 31 -12.67 -9.57 -46.16
N THR A 32 -11.61 -9.55 -46.96
CA THR A 32 -10.32 -10.15 -46.63
C THR A 32 -9.63 -9.33 -45.54
N VAL A 33 -9.81 -9.71 -44.27
CA VAL A 33 -9.03 -9.13 -43.17
C VAL A 33 -7.68 -9.85 -43.11
N SER A 34 -6.68 -9.21 -43.70
CA SER A 34 -5.27 -9.61 -43.59
C SER A 34 -4.86 -9.59 -42.11
N SER A 35 -4.53 -10.77 -41.58
CA SER A 35 -3.98 -10.94 -40.24
C SER A 35 -2.62 -10.26 -40.16
N ARG A 36 -2.56 -9.08 -39.54
CA ARG A 36 -1.32 -8.57 -38.95
C ARG A 36 -1.45 -8.60 -37.45
N ARG A 37 -0.78 -9.59 -36.84
CA ARG A 37 -0.39 -9.58 -35.42
C ARG A 37 0.21 -8.21 -35.11
N ARG A 38 -0.53 -7.36 -34.41
CA ARG A 38 0.06 -6.22 -33.72
C ARG A 38 0.60 -6.76 -32.40
N TYR A 39 1.87 -7.14 -32.40
CA TYR A 39 2.63 -7.08 -31.15
C TYR A 39 2.50 -5.67 -30.62
N CYS A 40 2.18 -5.53 -29.31
CA CYS A 40 2.21 -4.26 -28.62
C CYS A 40 3.53 -3.58 -28.97
N ALA A 41 3.45 -2.41 -29.61
CA ALA A 41 4.62 -1.60 -29.88
C ALA A 41 5.20 -1.22 -28.51
N ALA A 42 6.33 -1.83 -28.16
CA ALA A 42 7.18 -1.32 -27.10
C ALA A 42 7.42 0.16 -27.42
N ALA A 43 6.96 1.03 -26.51
CA ALA A 43 7.19 2.45 -26.63
C ALA A 43 8.70 2.64 -26.73
N VAL A 44 9.19 2.99 -27.91
CA VAL A 44 10.57 3.40 -28.12
C VAL A 44 10.73 4.69 -27.32
N VAL A 45 11.39 4.58 -26.17
CA VAL A 45 11.78 5.73 -25.36
C VAL A 45 12.71 6.55 -26.24
N ALA A 46 12.21 7.68 -26.75
CA ALA A 46 13.05 8.68 -27.39
C ALA A 46 14.18 9.07 -26.42
N PRO A 47 15.42 9.31 -26.89
CA PRO A 47 16.51 9.72 -26.02
C PRO A 47 16.16 11.08 -25.43
N SER A 48 15.70 11.06 -24.18
CA SER A 48 15.47 12.26 -23.39
C SER A 48 16.81 12.95 -23.21
N ARG A 49 16.92 14.12 -23.83
CA ARG A 49 17.90 15.20 -23.57
C ARG A 49 18.55 15.00 -22.19
N GLU A 50 19.86 14.78 -22.16
CA GLU A 50 20.62 14.66 -20.91
C GLU A 50 20.28 15.88 -20.04
N ALA A 51 19.53 15.64 -18.98
CA ALA A 51 19.16 16.67 -18.03
C ALA A 51 20.44 16.99 -17.26
N GLU A 52 20.94 18.22 -17.45
CA GLU A 52 21.92 18.85 -16.56
C GLU A 52 21.57 18.52 -15.09
N PRO A 53 22.56 18.25 -14.22
CA PRO A 53 22.33 17.76 -12.87
C PRO A 53 21.84 18.91 -11.97
N SER A 54 20.66 19.43 -12.26
CA SER A 54 19.85 20.11 -11.25
C SER A 54 19.44 19.02 -10.26
N SER A 55 20.06 19.01 -9.09
CA SER A 55 19.83 18.00 -8.07
C SER A 55 18.38 18.10 -7.58
N SER A 56 17.47 17.39 -8.23
CA SER A 56 16.09 17.29 -7.81
C SER A 56 16.02 16.65 -6.43
N LEU A 57 14.97 16.94 -5.65
CA LEU A 57 14.78 16.34 -4.33
C LEU A 57 14.82 14.80 -4.39
N GLY A 58 14.28 14.21 -5.46
CA GLY A 58 14.35 12.77 -5.69
C GLY A 58 15.78 12.27 -5.86
N HIS A 59 16.62 13.00 -6.59
CA HIS A 59 18.03 12.64 -6.74
C HIS A 59 18.81 12.73 -5.42
N LEU A 60 18.53 13.77 -4.62
CA LEU A 60 19.17 13.97 -3.30
C LEU A 60 18.77 12.89 -2.28
N THR A 61 17.50 12.49 -2.26
CA THR A 61 16.96 11.57 -1.25
C THR A 61 17.05 10.10 -1.65
N ARG A 62 17.33 9.77 -2.93
CA ARG A 62 17.42 8.38 -3.40
C ARG A 62 18.46 7.55 -2.65
N ALA A 63 19.54 8.15 -2.17
CA ALA A 63 20.57 7.48 -1.39
C ALA A 63 20.02 6.91 -0.06
N ASP A 64 18.98 7.52 0.51
CA ASP A 64 18.39 7.09 1.78
C ASP A 64 17.54 5.82 1.67
N PHE A 65 17.23 5.36 0.46
CA PHE A 65 16.39 4.19 0.19
C PHE A 65 17.21 3.05 -0.44
N PRO A 66 17.81 2.15 0.36
CA PRO A 66 18.68 1.09 -0.15
C PRO A 66 18.03 0.19 -1.20
N ILE A 67 16.72 -0.06 -1.10
CA ILE A 67 15.98 -0.92 -2.03
C ILE A 67 15.98 -0.37 -3.46
N LEU A 68 16.06 0.95 -3.65
CA LEU A 68 16.04 1.57 -4.97
C LEU A 68 17.36 1.40 -5.75
N HIS A 69 18.41 0.90 -5.10
CA HIS A 69 19.70 0.63 -5.73
C HIS A 69 19.86 -0.83 -6.16
N GLN A 70 18.80 -1.63 -6.03
CA GLN A 70 18.79 -3.03 -6.48
C GLN A 70 18.54 -3.15 -7.98
N GLU A 71 19.02 -4.25 -8.54
CA GLU A 71 18.73 -4.67 -9.90
C GLU A 71 17.73 -5.82 -9.88
N PHE A 72 16.79 -5.80 -10.82
CA PHE A 72 15.80 -6.85 -11.03
C PHE A 72 15.84 -7.27 -12.49
N ASP A 73 16.06 -8.56 -12.75
CA ASP A 73 16.24 -9.11 -14.11
C ASP A 73 17.27 -8.33 -14.96
N GLY A 74 18.39 -7.95 -14.34
CA GLY A 74 19.48 -7.20 -14.99
C GLY A 74 19.17 -5.74 -15.31
N ASN A 75 18.03 -5.21 -14.85
CA ASN A 75 17.63 -3.81 -15.02
C ASN A 75 17.58 -3.10 -13.67
N LYS A 76 17.90 -1.79 -13.67
CA LYS A 76 17.76 -0.95 -12.48
C LYS A 76 16.31 -0.89 -12.03
N LEU A 77 16.06 -1.02 -10.73
CA LEU A 77 14.72 -0.93 -10.17
C LEU A 77 14.13 0.48 -10.35
N ILE A 78 12.99 0.54 -11.06
CA ILE A 78 12.13 1.71 -11.18
C ILE A 78 10.81 1.38 -10.48
N TYR A 79 10.57 1.99 -9.32
CA TYR A 79 9.41 1.72 -8.48
C TYR A 79 8.36 2.85 -8.61
N PHE A 80 7.22 2.56 -9.22
CA PHE A 80 6.10 3.51 -9.40
C PHE A 80 4.81 3.12 -8.65
N ASP A 81 4.91 2.21 -7.69
CA ASP A 81 3.74 1.71 -6.93
C ASP A 81 3.66 2.27 -5.49
N ASN A 82 4.06 3.54 -5.30
CA ASN A 82 4.05 4.18 -3.98
C ASN A 82 2.64 4.35 -3.39
N GLY A 83 1.60 4.26 -4.22
CA GLY A 83 0.20 4.33 -3.80
C GLY A 83 -0.27 3.09 -3.03
N ALA A 84 0.33 1.92 -3.29
CA ALA A 84 0.05 0.71 -2.53
C ALA A 84 0.86 0.66 -1.22
N THR A 85 2.17 0.91 -1.30
CA THR A 85 3.03 1.09 -0.11
C THR A 85 4.28 1.88 -0.44
N SER A 86 4.76 2.69 0.49
CA SER A 86 5.98 3.46 0.31
C SER A 86 7.20 2.73 0.87
N GLN A 87 8.31 2.82 0.14
CA GLN A 87 9.62 2.34 0.60
C GLN A 87 10.06 3.11 1.86
N LYS A 88 10.88 2.48 2.70
CA LYS A 88 11.32 3.07 3.97
C LYS A 88 12.75 3.58 3.85
N PRO A 89 13.06 4.78 4.34
CA PRO A 89 14.44 5.26 4.38
C PRO A 89 15.24 4.53 5.47
N SER A 90 16.56 4.54 5.34
CA SER A 90 17.52 3.90 6.25
C SER A 90 17.37 4.36 7.71
N SER A 91 17.02 5.63 7.92
CA SER A 91 16.78 6.21 9.25
C SER A 91 15.64 5.52 10.02
N VAL A 92 14.56 5.15 9.32
CA VAL A 92 13.43 4.42 9.90
C VAL A 92 13.86 3.00 10.25
N MET A 93 14.59 2.33 9.36
CA MET A 93 15.09 0.97 9.61
C MET A 93 16.03 0.93 10.82
N LYS A 94 16.96 1.89 10.92
CA LYS A 94 17.90 2.01 12.04
C LYS A 94 17.17 2.20 13.37
N THR A 95 16.14 3.05 13.40
CA THR A 95 15.37 3.30 14.62
C THR A 95 14.63 2.04 15.10
N LEU A 96 14.08 1.26 14.16
CA LEU A 96 13.43 -0.02 14.48
C LEU A 96 14.44 -1.04 15.01
N ASP A 97 15.60 -1.18 14.35
CA ASP A 97 16.66 -2.08 14.80
C ASP A 97 17.17 -1.70 16.20
N GLU A 98 17.39 -0.40 16.46
CA GLU A 98 17.80 0.10 17.77
C GLU A 98 16.76 -0.23 18.85
N TYR A 99 15.47 0.00 18.58
CA TYR A 99 14.38 -0.34 19.50
C TYR A 99 14.42 -1.82 19.90
N TYR A 100 14.48 -2.72 18.90
CA TYR A 100 14.46 -4.16 19.15
C TYR A 100 15.72 -4.67 19.85
N ARG A 101 16.89 -4.12 19.53
CA ARG A 101 18.16 -4.53 20.14
C ARG A 101 18.37 -3.99 21.55
N SER A 102 17.83 -2.81 21.86
CA SER A 102 18.29 -2.05 23.03
C SER A 102 17.25 -1.89 24.12
N TYR A 103 15.96 -1.73 23.79
CA TYR A 103 14.95 -1.38 24.80
C TYR A 103 13.53 -1.87 24.47
N ASN A 104 13.41 -2.99 23.76
CA ASN A 104 12.13 -3.65 23.56
C ASN A 104 11.56 -4.13 24.92
N SER A 105 10.39 -3.61 25.28
CA SER A 105 9.68 -4.02 26.49
C SER A 105 8.20 -3.68 26.36
N ASN A 106 7.35 -4.28 27.19
CA ASN A 106 5.94 -3.93 27.23
C ASN A 106 5.78 -2.51 27.80
N VAL A 107 5.08 -1.67 27.06
CA VAL A 107 4.83 -0.26 27.39
C VAL A 107 3.79 -0.20 28.52
N HIS A 108 3.94 0.72 29.46
CA HIS A 108 3.02 0.94 30.61
C HIS A 108 2.83 -0.22 31.60
N ARG A 109 3.61 -1.31 31.52
CA ARG A 109 3.46 -2.48 32.41
C ARG A 109 4.71 -2.82 33.24
N GLY A 110 5.80 -2.07 33.14
CA GLY A 110 7.04 -2.41 33.84
C GLY A 110 7.51 -1.30 34.77
N ILE A 111 7.85 -1.70 35.99
CA ILE A 111 8.54 -0.88 37.01
C ILE A 111 10.06 -0.77 36.68
N HIS A 112 10.52 -1.50 35.66
CA HIS A 112 11.93 -1.62 35.29
C HIS A 112 12.36 -0.63 34.20
N ALA A 113 13.65 -0.27 34.19
CA ALA A 113 14.22 0.78 33.34
C ALA A 113 13.95 0.63 31.82
N LEU A 114 13.91 -0.60 31.30
CA LEU A 114 13.61 -0.84 29.88
C LEU A 114 12.16 -0.50 29.52
N SER A 115 11.20 -0.77 30.42
CA SER A 115 9.79 -0.45 30.20
C SER A 115 9.55 1.05 30.27
N ALA A 116 10.23 1.76 31.19
CA ALA A 116 10.20 3.22 31.22
C ALA A 116 10.73 3.83 29.91
N LYS A 117 11.92 3.38 29.46
CA LYS A 117 12.51 3.87 28.20
C LYS A 117 11.64 3.55 26.97
N ALA A 118 11.03 2.37 26.91
CA ALA A 118 10.10 2.00 25.84
C ALA A 118 8.84 2.89 25.87
N THR A 119 8.29 3.14 27.05
CA THR A 119 7.13 4.01 27.25
C THR A 119 7.42 5.46 26.82
N ASP A 120 8.56 6.01 27.25
CA ASP A 120 8.98 7.35 26.86
C ASP A 120 9.21 7.49 25.36
N ALA A 121 9.77 6.47 24.71
CA ALA A 121 9.94 6.46 23.26
C ALA A 121 8.59 6.39 22.52
N TYR A 122 7.65 5.60 23.02
CA TYR A 122 6.31 5.44 22.47
C TYR A 122 5.48 6.73 22.59
N GLU A 123 5.45 7.35 23.77
CA GLU A 123 4.72 8.61 23.98
C GLU A 123 5.36 9.78 23.23
N ARG A 124 6.70 9.82 23.11
CA ARG A 124 7.36 10.80 22.22
C ARG A 124 6.97 10.61 20.75
N ALA A 125 6.76 9.39 20.30
CA ALA A 125 6.25 9.15 18.95
C ALA A 125 4.84 9.71 18.79
N ARG A 126 3.97 9.56 19.80
CA ARG A 126 2.62 10.16 19.82
C ARG A 126 2.67 11.68 19.69
N ILE A 127 3.53 12.35 20.46
CA ILE A 127 3.72 13.81 20.39
C ILE A 127 4.19 14.24 18.99
N LYS A 128 5.12 13.49 18.38
CA LYS A 128 5.58 13.79 17.01
C LYS A 128 4.45 13.70 15.99
N VAL A 129 3.58 12.68 16.10
CA VAL A 129 2.41 12.54 15.22
C VAL A 129 1.41 13.66 15.45
N ALA A 130 1.13 14.00 16.71
CA ALA A 130 0.25 15.12 17.06
C ALA A 130 0.73 16.43 16.43
N ASN A 131 2.02 16.75 16.55
CA ASN A 131 2.61 17.93 15.92
C ASN A 131 2.59 17.86 14.39
N PHE A 132 2.76 16.66 13.80
CA PHE A 132 2.73 16.48 12.35
C PHE A 132 1.36 16.80 11.75
N VAL A 133 0.28 16.44 12.44
CA VAL A 133 -1.11 16.75 12.02
C VAL A 133 -1.68 18.02 12.66
N ASN A 134 -0.86 18.74 13.44
CA ASN A 134 -1.25 19.94 14.18
C ASN A 134 -2.46 19.72 15.12
N ALA A 135 -2.48 18.61 15.85
CA ALA A 135 -3.45 18.35 16.92
C ALA A 135 -3.18 19.23 18.15
N ALA A 136 -4.23 19.55 18.91
CA ALA A 136 -4.12 20.40 20.09
C ALA A 136 -3.50 19.64 21.28
N ASP A 137 -3.76 18.33 21.36
CA ASP A 137 -3.20 17.47 22.39
C ASP A 137 -2.76 16.11 21.81
N SER A 138 -1.62 15.62 22.29
CA SER A 138 -1.16 14.25 22.03
C SER A 138 -2.20 13.17 22.36
N ARG A 139 -3.08 13.41 23.35
CA ARG A 139 -4.13 12.47 23.77
C ARG A 139 -5.23 12.30 22.72
N GLU A 140 -5.33 13.18 21.74
CA GLU A 140 -6.25 13.06 20.60
C GLU A 140 -5.78 11.99 19.59
N ILE A 141 -4.51 11.57 19.67
CA ILE A 141 -3.92 10.59 18.75
C ILE A 141 -4.07 9.18 19.30
N VAL A 142 -4.87 8.36 18.63
CA VAL A 142 -5.01 6.92 18.90
C VAL A 142 -4.25 6.11 17.86
N PHE A 143 -3.32 5.27 18.30
CA PHE A 143 -2.60 4.36 17.41
C PHE A 143 -3.44 3.13 17.07
N THR A 144 -3.67 2.91 15.78
CA THR A 144 -4.29 1.70 15.23
C THR A 144 -3.32 1.01 14.26
N ARG A 145 -3.65 -0.20 13.80
CA ARG A 145 -2.84 -0.95 12.82
C ARG A 145 -2.81 -0.25 11.45
N ASN A 146 -3.93 0.32 11.03
CA ASN A 146 -4.08 1.01 9.76
C ASN A 146 -5.29 1.97 9.76
N ALA A 147 -5.44 2.75 8.68
CA ALA A 147 -6.54 3.70 8.51
C ALA A 147 -7.93 3.02 8.50
N THR A 148 -8.03 1.82 7.90
CA THR A 148 -9.27 1.04 7.91
C THR A 148 -9.73 0.70 9.33
N GLU A 149 -8.83 0.27 10.20
CA GLU A 149 -9.16 0.01 11.60
C GLU A 149 -9.54 1.31 12.34
N ALA A 150 -8.88 2.43 12.04
CA ALA A 150 -9.24 3.73 12.64
C ALA A 150 -10.68 4.14 12.29
N ILE A 151 -11.09 3.98 11.03
CA ILE A 151 -12.47 4.29 10.60
C ILE A 151 -13.46 3.34 11.27
N ASN A 152 -13.16 2.04 11.33
CA ASN A 152 -14.03 1.08 12.02
C ASN A 152 -14.12 1.37 13.53
N LEU A 153 -13.02 1.78 14.18
CA LEU A 153 -13.04 2.19 15.58
C LEU A 153 -14.06 3.30 15.81
N VAL A 154 -14.09 4.32 14.95
CA VAL A 154 -15.09 5.40 15.02
C VAL A 154 -16.50 4.88 14.74
N ALA A 155 -16.68 4.07 13.69
CA ALA A 155 -17.98 3.52 13.33
C ALA A 155 -18.60 2.68 14.46
N TYR A 156 -17.81 1.82 15.11
CA TYR A 156 -18.29 0.95 16.18
C TYR A 156 -18.45 1.67 17.53
N SER A 157 -17.52 2.56 17.90
CA SER A 157 -17.57 3.23 19.21
C SER A 157 -18.55 4.40 19.22
N TRP A 158 -18.43 5.28 18.24
CA TRP A 158 -19.23 6.50 18.15
C TRP A 158 -20.49 6.27 17.32
N GLY A 159 -20.35 5.64 16.15
CA GLY A 159 -21.48 5.45 15.22
C GLY A 159 -22.64 4.67 15.85
N LEU A 160 -22.39 3.51 16.45
CA LEU A 160 -23.44 2.70 17.10
C LEU A 160 -24.11 3.39 18.29
N SER A 161 -23.45 4.35 18.93
CA SER A 161 -23.96 5.03 20.12
C SER A 161 -24.70 6.34 19.79
N ASN A 162 -24.49 6.89 18.59
CA ASN A 162 -24.97 8.24 18.23
C ASN A 162 -25.88 8.25 17.00
N LEU A 163 -25.83 7.23 16.14
CA LEU A 163 -26.69 7.12 14.96
C LEU A 163 -27.96 6.33 15.29
N ASN A 164 -29.11 6.93 14.99
CA ASN A 164 -30.42 6.34 15.15
C ASN A 164 -31.07 6.08 13.78
N GLN A 165 -32.18 5.34 13.82
CA GLN A 165 -32.98 5.14 12.62
C GLN A 165 -33.48 6.49 12.08
N GLY A 166 -33.15 6.78 10.83
CA GLY A 166 -33.50 8.04 10.16
C GLY A 166 -32.36 9.04 10.04
N ASP A 167 -31.20 8.78 10.66
CA ASP A 167 -30.01 9.61 10.49
C ASP A 167 -29.27 9.26 9.17
N GLU A 168 -28.74 10.29 8.51
CA GLU A 168 -28.04 10.17 7.23
C GLU A 168 -26.53 10.40 7.38
N VAL A 169 -25.74 9.53 6.75
CA VAL A 169 -24.27 9.69 6.68
C VAL A 169 -23.88 10.03 5.25
N ASN A 170 -23.42 11.27 5.05
CA ASN A 170 -22.96 11.74 3.75
C ASN A 170 -21.56 11.19 3.45
N SER A 171 -21.42 10.49 2.32
CA SER A 171 -20.14 10.01 1.81
C SER A 171 -20.02 10.27 0.30
N PHE A 172 -18.79 10.37 -0.20
CA PHE A 172 -18.53 10.61 -1.62
C PHE A 172 -18.38 9.29 -2.39
N CYS A 173 -18.76 9.26 -3.67
CA CYS A 173 -18.69 8.04 -4.50
C CYS A 173 -17.27 7.48 -4.66
N LEU A 174 -16.23 8.30 -4.50
CA LEU A 174 -14.82 7.90 -4.61
C LEU A 174 -14.21 7.37 -3.29
N VAL A 175 -15.02 7.11 -2.26
CA VAL A 175 -14.54 6.51 -1.02
C VAL A 175 -14.07 5.08 -1.28
N VAL A 176 -12.88 4.72 -0.81
CA VAL A 176 -12.32 3.38 -1.02
C VAL A 176 -13.21 2.34 -0.31
N PRO A 177 -13.66 1.26 -0.98
CA PRO A 177 -14.65 0.32 -0.42
C PRO A 177 -14.20 -0.39 0.87
N SER A 178 -12.89 -0.49 1.09
CA SER A 178 -12.28 -1.29 2.16
C SER A 178 -12.47 -0.73 3.58
N TYR A 179 -13.13 0.41 3.75
CA TYR A 179 -13.07 1.18 5.01
C TYR A 179 -14.09 0.77 6.08
N ILE A 180 -15.22 0.16 5.71
CA ILE A 180 -16.32 -0.09 6.63
C ILE A 180 -16.68 -1.57 6.57
N ASN A 181 -16.26 -2.32 7.58
CA ASN A 181 -16.62 -3.72 7.71
C ASN A 181 -17.88 -3.80 8.60
N VAL A 182 -19.00 -3.28 8.11
CA VAL A 182 -20.29 -3.50 8.79
C VAL A 182 -20.72 -4.91 8.40
N SER A 183 -20.34 -5.87 9.22
CA SER A 183 -21.00 -7.17 9.24
C SER A 183 -22.48 -6.93 9.54
N GLN A 184 -23.32 -7.09 8.52
CA GLN A 184 -24.77 -7.21 8.69
C GLN A 184 -25.10 -8.44 9.54
#